data_AF-A0A5B2VRM7-F1
#
_entry.id   AF-A0A5B2VRM7-F1
#
_cell.length_a   1.000
_cell.length_b   1.000
_cell.length_c   1.000
_cell.angle_alpha   90.00
_cell.angle_beta   90.00
_cell.angle_gamma   90.00
#
_symmetry.space_group_name_H-M   'P 1'
#
loop_
_entity.id
_entity.type
_entity.pdbx_description
1 polymer ?
#
loop_
_entity_poly.entity_id
_entity_poly.type
_entity_poly.pdbx_seq_one_letter_code
_entity_poly.pdbx_strand_id
1 'polypeptide(L)'
;MKKSTFRDKLQQAIYVVINPVVKGLIKIGLTPNAVTTIGLILNIGVAIIFVVGAEKSNRGDLSYVGWAGALILFAGLFDMLDGQVARLGKMSSKFGALYDSVLDRYSELVLFLGICYYLVAHHYFLSSLFAFIAMIGSMMVSYTRARAEGLGIECKGGLMQRPERVVLIALSAIACGVAGHYIGGGYKLFIPGLPFHIFETMSIFTIPITVLAVMTNITAVNRLRDAKKTMEKEQQTPGAAQSKPAGKQLIALVGLIVLLCTGAGVKASQANGGPDRPVFPVPKGIPTMLFYLQRTPNSNTVVYDLNMDASGKLDEEEPVNIYWLRFTENGDKKGLNWIQRKFAYGLKVKRLSPEKYELKSVAYDKRPMYLMKTDKGKYQIFTNINGSLAILNTIWIQIEGGTFWVPNVIYVEMKGTDPATGAEKMERFKP
;
A
#
# COMPACT_ATOMS: atom_id res chain seq x y z
N MET A 1 -20.08 45.07 23.11
CA MET A 1 -18.91 44.81 22.24
C MET A 1 -18.38 43.40 22.52
N LYS A 2 -18.49 42.46 21.56
CA LYS A 2 -17.97 41.09 21.71
C LYS A 2 -16.43 41.18 21.75
N LYS A 3 -15.79 40.75 22.85
CA LYS A 3 -14.31 40.69 22.95
C LYS A 3 -13.77 39.87 21.78
N SER A 4 -12.89 40.46 20.96
CA SER A 4 -12.24 39.70 19.88
C SER A 4 -11.39 38.60 20.50
N THR A 5 -11.59 37.38 20.04
CA THR A 5 -10.91 36.18 20.53
C THR A 5 -9.43 36.25 20.13
N PHE A 6 -8.53 35.54 20.83
CA PHE A 6 -7.11 35.45 20.46
C PHE A 6 -6.92 35.02 18.99
N ARG A 7 -7.77 34.10 18.52
CA ARG A 7 -7.87 33.67 17.13
C ARG A 7 -8.21 34.79 16.15
N ASP A 8 -9.09 35.72 16.53
CA ASP A 8 -9.47 36.86 15.67
C ASP A 8 -8.31 37.86 15.54
N LYS A 9 -7.55 38.05 16.63
CA LYS A 9 -6.33 38.89 16.63
C LYS A 9 -5.22 38.26 15.78
N LEU A 10 -5.03 36.95 15.89
CA LEU A 10 -4.05 36.21 15.08
C LEU A 10 -4.43 36.26 13.59
N GLN A 11 -5.71 36.08 13.28
CA GLN A 11 -6.20 36.13 11.91
C GLN A 11 -6.05 37.54 11.31
N GLN A 12 -6.31 38.59 12.08
CA GLN A 12 -6.06 39.97 11.66
C GLN A 12 -4.57 40.24 11.43
N ALA A 13 -3.68 39.76 12.30
CA ALA A 13 -2.24 39.90 12.12
C ALA A 13 -1.76 39.22 10.82
N ILE A 14 -2.26 38.01 10.54
CA ILE A 14 -2.00 37.29 9.28
C ILE A 14 -2.46 38.11 8.07
N TYR A 15 -3.66 38.70 8.11
CA TYR A 15 -4.15 39.55 7.02
C TYR A 15 -3.32 40.81 6.81
N VAL A 16 -2.81 41.44 7.88
CA VAL A 16 -1.95 42.62 7.75
C VAL A 16 -0.67 42.29 6.98
N VAL A 17 -0.11 41.10 7.19
CA VAL A 17 1.11 40.64 6.49
C VAL A 17 0.82 40.18 5.07
N ILE A 18 -0.28 39.44 4.86
CA ILE A 18 -0.62 38.83 3.56
C ILE A 18 -1.21 39.84 2.58
N ASN A 19 -2.05 40.77 3.02
CA ASN A 19 -2.79 41.66 2.12
C ASN A 19 -1.90 42.54 1.22
N PRO A 20 -0.77 43.11 1.69
CA PRO A 20 0.16 43.83 0.83
C PRO A 20 0.71 42.95 -0.29
N VAL A 21 1.07 41.70 0.02
CA VAL A 21 1.57 40.72 -0.95
C VAL A 21 0.48 40.42 -1.98
N VAL A 22 -0.74 40.11 -1.53
CA VAL A 22 -1.88 39.83 -2.42
C VAL A 22 -2.19 41.02 -3.34
N LYS A 23 -2.19 42.25 -2.81
CA LYS A 23 -2.37 43.46 -3.63
C LYS A 23 -1.24 43.65 -4.65
N GLY A 24 0.00 43.33 -4.28
CA GLY A 24 1.14 43.28 -5.18
C GLY A 24 0.92 42.29 -6.33
N LEU A 25 0.51 41.06 -6.01
CA LEU A 25 0.19 40.01 -7.00
C LEU A 25 -0.92 40.43 -7.95
N ILE A 26 -1.98 41.07 -7.45
CA ILE A 26 -3.06 41.60 -8.28
C ILE A 26 -2.54 42.71 -9.20
N LYS A 27 -1.68 43.62 -8.69
CA LYS A 27 -1.11 44.74 -9.46
C LYS A 27 -0.23 44.28 -10.61
N ILE A 28 0.51 43.18 -10.44
CA ILE A 28 1.32 42.57 -11.50
C ILE A 28 0.48 41.71 -12.48
N GLY A 29 -0.83 41.64 -12.30
CA GLY A 29 -1.74 40.92 -13.20
C GLY A 29 -1.81 39.42 -12.98
N LEU A 30 -1.32 38.90 -11.85
CA LEU A 30 -1.40 37.47 -11.55
C LEU A 30 -2.85 37.07 -11.25
N THR A 31 -3.35 36.10 -12.00
CA THR A 31 -4.68 35.53 -11.79
C THR A 31 -4.64 34.47 -10.68
N PRO A 32 -5.78 34.16 -10.01
CA PRO A 32 -5.83 33.10 -9.00
C PRO A 32 -5.33 31.76 -9.53
N ASN A 33 -5.77 31.36 -10.74
CA ASN A 33 -5.34 30.11 -11.36
C ASN A 33 -3.82 30.09 -11.60
N ALA A 34 -3.22 31.21 -12.01
CA ALA A 34 -1.76 31.29 -12.18
C ALA A 34 -1.03 31.10 -10.85
N VAL A 35 -1.54 31.67 -9.75
CA VAL A 35 -0.98 31.47 -8.40
C VAL A 35 -1.05 30.00 -7.99
N THR A 36 -2.19 29.33 -8.21
CA THR A 36 -2.33 27.89 -7.97
C THR A 36 -1.36 27.07 -8.84
N THR A 37 -1.22 27.39 -10.13
CA THR A 37 -0.27 26.70 -11.02
C THR A 37 1.18 26.87 -10.56
N ILE A 38 1.56 28.05 -10.07
CA ILE A 38 2.88 28.29 -9.47
C ILE A 38 3.06 27.39 -8.24
N GLY A 39 2.05 27.28 -7.37
CA GLY A 39 2.05 26.37 -6.22
C GLY A 39 2.32 24.92 -6.62
N LEU A 40 1.69 24.43 -7.71
CA LEU A 40 1.98 23.10 -8.26
C LEU A 40 3.43 22.96 -8.75
N ILE A 41 3.93 23.95 -9.52
CA ILE A 41 5.31 23.93 -10.02
C ILE A 41 6.31 23.90 -8.86
N LEU A 42 6.06 24.67 -7.79
CA LEU A 42 6.90 24.65 -6.59
C LEU A 42 6.88 23.27 -5.91
N ASN A 43 5.72 22.61 -5.81
CA ASN A 43 5.62 21.24 -5.26
C ASN A 43 6.29 20.18 -6.15
N ILE A 44 6.29 20.35 -7.48
CA ILE A 44 7.13 19.55 -8.39
C ILE A 44 8.60 19.78 -8.08
N GLY A 45 9.00 21.04 -7.85
CA GLY A 45 10.34 21.40 -7.38
C GLY A 45 10.72 20.69 -6.07
N VAL A 46 9.82 20.62 -5.10
CA VAL A 46 10.01 19.84 -3.84
C VAL A 46 10.32 18.37 -4.16
N ALA A 47 9.51 17.75 -5.01
CA ALA A 47 9.72 16.36 -5.39
C ALA A 47 11.07 16.16 -6.08
N ILE A 48 11.48 17.09 -6.94
CA ILE A 48 12.80 17.07 -7.58
C ILE A 48 13.92 17.19 -6.54
N ILE A 49 13.81 18.07 -5.53
CA ILE A 49 14.82 18.16 -4.47
C ILE A 49 14.96 16.82 -3.74
N PHE A 50 13.86 16.16 -3.41
CA PHE A 50 13.89 14.83 -2.80
C PHE A 50 14.51 13.79 -3.74
N VAL A 51 14.15 13.75 -5.02
CA VAL A 51 14.75 12.80 -5.98
C VAL A 51 16.25 13.05 -6.17
N VAL A 52 16.66 14.32 -6.32
CA VAL A 52 18.08 14.66 -6.45
C VAL A 52 18.86 14.33 -5.18
N GLY A 53 18.29 14.59 -4.00
CA GLY A 53 18.88 14.15 -2.73
C GLY A 53 19.02 12.63 -2.69
N ALA A 54 17.99 11.89 -3.11
CA ALA A 54 18.02 10.42 -3.16
C ALA A 54 19.16 9.85 -4.02
N GLU A 55 19.44 10.49 -5.16
CA GLU A 55 20.44 9.99 -6.13
C GLU A 55 21.86 10.51 -5.87
N LYS A 56 21.99 11.74 -5.37
CA LYS A 56 23.30 12.43 -5.26
C LYS A 56 23.82 12.55 -3.85
N SER A 57 22.97 12.44 -2.83
CA SER A 57 23.37 12.58 -1.44
C SER A 57 23.61 11.22 -0.79
N ASN A 58 24.43 11.22 0.26
CA ASN A 58 24.56 10.05 1.12
C ASN A 58 23.43 10.05 2.15
N ARG A 59 23.15 8.88 2.73
CA ARG A 59 22.10 8.72 3.77
C ARG A 59 22.23 9.67 4.97
N GLY A 60 23.44 10.11 5.30
CA GLY A 60 23.70 11.06 6.38
C GLY A 60 23.63 12.54 5.98
N ASP A 61 23.46 12.86 4.70
CA ASP A 61 23.28 14.23 4.24
C ASP A 61 21.80 14.57 4.17
N LEU A 62 21.30 15.22 5.22
CA LEU A 62 19.89 15.60 5.37
C LEU A 62 19.62 17.02 4.89
N SER A 63 20.59 17.67 4.24
CA SER A 63 20.43 19.04 3.74
C SER A 63 19.31 19.16 2.71
N TYR A 64 19.20 18.18 1.81
CA TYR A 64 18.12 18.11 0.80
C TYR A 64 16.74 18.00 1.45
N VAL A 65 16.61 17.25 2.55
CA VAL A 65 15.36 17.19 3.34
C VAL A 65 15.03 18.57 3.92
N GLY A 66 16.02 19.26 4.47
CA GLY A 66 15.85 20.63 5.00
C GLY A 66 15.41 21.63 3.93
N TRP A 67 16.09 21.66 2.79
CA TRP A 67 15.75 22.55 1.66
C TRP A 67 14.40 22.21 1.04
N ALA A 68 14.06 20.93 0.91
CA ALA A 68 12.72 20.51 0.51
C ALA A 68 11.67 21.03 1.51
N GLY A 69 11.92 20.91 2.82
CA GLY A 69 11.06 21.45 3.86
C GLY A 69 10.83 22.96 3.75
N ALA A 70 11.88 23.73 3.48
CA ALA A 70 11.79 25.17 3.26
C ALA A 70 10.94 25.50 2.03
N LEU A 71 11.13 24.76 0.93
CA LEU A 71 10.35 24.95 -0.29
C LEU A 71 8.89 24.51 -0.12
N ILE A 72 8.59 23.46 0.65
CA ILE A 72 7.21 23.07 1.01
C ILE A 72 6.51 24.21 1.74
N LEU A 73 7.18 24.81 2.74
CA LEU A 73 6.60 25.91 3.50
C LEU A 73 6.31 27.11 2.59
N PHE A 74 7.26 27.43 1.71
CA PHE A 74 7.11 28.52 0.74
C PHE A 74 6.00 28.25 -0.27
N ALA A 75 5.92 27.04 -0.85
CA ALA A 75 4.87 26.63 -1.77
C ALA A 75 3.48 26.70 -1.12
N GLY A 76 3.37 26.26 0.14
CA GLY A 76 2.13 26.34 0.91
C GLY A 76 1.60 27.76 1.12
N LEU A 77 2.44 28.79 0.98
CA LEU A 77 1.97 30.17 0.97
C LEU A 77 1.18 30.49 -0.31
N PHE A 78 1.62 30.02 -1.47
CA PHE A 78 0.94 30.26 -2.75
C PHE A 78 -0.44 29.61 -2.78
N ASP A 79 -0.56 28.41 -2.24
CA ASP A 79 -1.82 27.68 -2.06
C ASP A 79 -2.81 28.40 -1.12
N MET A 80 -2.34 29.32 -0.27
CA MET A 80 -3.22 30.15 0.57
C MET A 80 -3.50 31.51 -0.08
N LEU A 81 -2.60 31.98 -0.94
CA LEU A 81 -2.67 33.27 -1.60
C LEU A 81 -3.69 33.28 -2.74
N ASP A 82 -3.85 32.20 -3.50
CA ASP A 82 -4.77 32.13 -4.64
C ASP A 82 -6.23 32.48 -4.27
N GLY A 83 -6.74 31.95 -3.16
CA GLY A 83 -8.06 32.24 -2.64
C GLY A 83 -8.18 33.69 -2.15
N GLN A 84 -7.11 34.29 -1.63
CA GLN A 84 -7.10 35.72 -1.27
C GLN A 84 -7.06 36.60 -2.52
N VAL A 85 -6.25 36.24 -3.53
CA VAL A 85 -6.19 36.92 -4.83
C VAL A 85 -7.54 36.87 -5.51
N ALA A 86 -8.25 35.73 -5.47
CA ALA A 86 -9.60 35.62 -6.00
C ALA A 86 -10.59 36.55 -5.30
N ARG A 87 -10.57 36.58 -3.96
CA ARG A 87 -11.48 37.42 -3.15
C ARG A 87 -11.19 38.91 -3.26
N LEU A 88 -9.94 39.32 -3.07
CA LEU A 88 -9.53 40.73 -3.10
C LEU A 88 -9.50 41.30 -4.52
N GLY A 89 -9.14 40.47 -5.51
CA GLY A 89 -9.15 40.83 -6.92
C GLY A 89 -10.53 40.78 -7.57
N LYS A 90 -11.57 40.32 -6.85
CA LYS A 90 -12.92 40.08 -7.39
C LYS A 90 -12.92 39.13 -8.61
N MET A 91 -12.03 38.13 -8.61
CA MET A 91 -11.82 37.15 -9.68
C MET A 91 -12.31 35.74 -9.31
N SER A 92 -13.13 35.61 -8.27
CA SER A 92 -13.70 34.32 -7.84
C SER A 92 -14.61 33.71 -8.92
N SER A 93 -14.39 32.43 -9.25
CA SER A 93 -15.24 31.70 -10.19
C SER A 93 -15.43 30.24 -9.76
N LYS A 94 -16.52 29.59 -10.21
CA LYS A 94 -16.77 28.17 -9.94
C LYS A 94 -15.68 27.27 -10.53
N PHE A 95 -15.22 27.59 -11.74
CA PHE A 95 -14.12 26.88 -12.38
C PHE A 95 -12.81 27.07 -11.60
N GLY A 96 -12.49 28.29 -11.17
CA GLY A 96 -11.30 28.55 -10.35
C GLY A 96 -11.30 27.76 -9.04
N ALA A 97 -12.44 27.69 -8.35
CA ALA A 97 -12.57 26.87 -7.15
C ALA A 97 -12.37 25.37 -7.41
N LEU A 98 -12.83 24.85 -8.55
CA LEU A 98 -12.58 23.46 -8.97
C LEU A 98 -11.09 23.26 -9.35
N TYR A 99 -10.51 24.21 -10.06
CA TYR A 99 -9.12 24.20 -10.53
C TYR A 99 -8.14 24.18 -9.37
N ASP A 100 -8.27 25.13 -8.44
CA ASP A 100 -7.55 25.22 -7.15
C ASP A 100 -7.57 23.88 -6.44
N SER A 101 -8.80 23.44 -6.15
CA SER A 101 -9.07 22.12 -5.62
C SER A 101 -8.27 21.02 -6.34
N VAL A 102 -8.47 20.81 -7.65
CA VAL A 102 -7.83 19.68 -8.37
C VAL A 102 -6.31 19.75 -8.29
N LEU A 103 -5.74 20.93 -8.47
CA LEU A 103 -4.29 21.11 -8.41
C LEU A 103 -3.73 20.86 -7.02
N ASP A 104 -4.43 21.23 -5.94
CA ASP A 104 -4.02 20.91 -4.58
C ASP A 104 -3.75 19.43 -4.37
N ARG A 105 -4.61 18.57 -4.95
CA ARG A 105 -4.46 17.13 -4.85
C ARG A 105 -3.24 16.66 -5.62
N TYR A 106 -3.02 17.17 -6.83
CA TYR A 106 -1.82 16.85 -7.59
C TYR A 106 -0.54 17.33 -6.87
N SER A 107 -0.54 18.56 -6.36
CA SER A 107 0.56 19.12 -5.57
C SER A 107 0.92 18.23 -4.38
N GLU A 108 -0.08 17.80 -3.61
CA GLU A 108 0.14 16.95 -2.44
C GLU A 108 0.61 15.54 -2.82
N LEU A 109 0.05 14.94 -3.88
CA LEU A 109 0.49 13.64 -4.40
C LEU A 109 1.94 13.66 -4.90
N VAL A 110 2.32 14.71 -5.64
CA VAL A 110 3.69 14.89 -6.15
C VAL A 110 4.68 15.08 -5.00
N LEU A 111 4.32 15.89 -3.99
CA LEU A 111 5.12 16.07 -2.78
C LEU A 111 5.35 14.73 -2.07
N PHE A 112 4.29 13.94 -1.82
CA PHE A 112 4.41 12.63 -1.17
C PHE A 112 5.18 11.61 -2.01
N LEU A 113 5.08 11.68 -3.35
CA LEU A 113 5.88 10.85 -4.25
C LEU A 113 7.38 11.10 -4.04
N GLY A 114 7.80 12.37 -3.98
CA GLY A 114 9.19 12.73 -3.70
C GLY A 114 9.66 12.21 -2.34
N ILE A 115 8.86 12.39 -1.29
CA ILE A 115 9.16 11.87 0.06
C ILE A 115 9.32 10.34 0.04
N CYS A 116 8.36 9.62 -0.55
CA CYS A 116 8.42 8.16 -0.63
C CYS A 116 9.67 7.70 -1.39
N TYR A 117 9.98 8.32 -2.53
CA TYR A 117 11.17 8.00 -3.32
C TYR A 117 12.45 8.17 -2.50
N TYR A 118 12.63 9.33 -1.85
CA TYR A 118 13.79 9.61 -1.01
C TYR A 118 13.96 8.61 0.14
N LEU A 119 12.85 8.25 0.80
CA LEU A 119 12.87 7.28 1.90
C LEU A 119 13.22 5.88 1.40
N VAL A 120 12.66 5.42 0.28
CA VAL A 120 12.97 4.10 -0.29
C VAL A 120 14.43 4.02 -0.71
N ALA A 121 14.93 5.01 -1.44
CA ALA A 121 16.30 5.05 -1.94
C ALA A 121 17.34 4.97 -0.82
N HIS A 122 17.05 5.59 0.34
CA HIS A 122 17.91 5.56 1.52
C HIS A 122 17.63 4.40 2.49
N HIS A 123 16.90 3.37 2.05
CA HIS A 123 16.54 2.17 2.82
C HIS A 123 15.65 2.42 4.06
N TYR A 124 14.88 3.51 4.08
CA TYR A 124 13.83 3.79 5.07
C TYR A 124 12.47 3.25 4.64
N PHE A 125 12.41 1.96 4.29
CA PHE A 125 11.22 1.34 3.70
C PHE A 125 9.97 1.48 4.59
N LEU A 126 10.08 1.22 5.89
CA LEU A 126 8.95 1.33 6.82
C LEU A 126 8.42 2.77 6.92
N SER A 127 9.32 3.75 6.99
CA SER A 127 8.94 5.17 6.98
C SER A 127 8.29 5.58 5.66
N SER A 128 8.76 5.06 4.52
CA SER A 128 8.12 5.28 3.22
C SER A 128 6.71 4.69 3.17
N LEU A 129 6.47 3.53 3.80
CA LEU A 129 5.15 2.96 3.87
C LEU A 129 4.19 3.86 4.68
N PHE A 130 4.66 4.42 5.79
CA PHE A 130 3.87 5.41 6.54
C PHE A 130 3.64 6.70 5.76
N ALA A 131 4.62 7.20 5.00
CA ALA A 131 4.44 8.34 4.11
C ALA A 131 3.37 8.05 3.04
N PHE A 132 3.38 6.85 2.45
CA PHE A 132 2.35 6.42 1.52
C PHE A 132 0.96 6.32 2.17
N ILE A 133 0.86 5.80 3.40
CA ILE A 133 -0.39 5.76 4.16
C ILE A 133 -0.89 7.18 4.50
N ALA A 134 0.02 8.12 4.80
CA ALA A 134 -0.31 9.53 5.00
C ALA A 134 -0.84 10.19 3.73
N MET A 135 -0.28 9.87 2.57
CA MET A 135 -0.79 10.30 1.27
C MET A 135 -2.22 9.79 1.04
N ILE A 136 -2.48 8.50 1.30
CA ILE A 136 -3.85 7.92 1.21
C ILE A 136 -4.80 8.65 2.15
N GLY A 137 -4.41 8.80 3.42
CA GLY A 137 -5.23 9.46 4.43
C GLY A 137 -5.56 10.90 4.04
N SER A 138 -4.57 11.64 3.53
CA SER A 138 -4.74 13.01 3.07
C SER A 138 -5.73 13.13 1.91
N MET A 139 -5.62 12.24 0.90
CA MET A 139 -6.56 12.18 -0.21
C MET A 139 -7.97 11.87 0.28
N MET A 140 -8.11 10.93 1.22
CA MET A 140 -9.40 10.54 1.77
C MET A 140 -10.03 11.65 2.64
N VAL A 141 -9.25 12.43 3.38
CA VAL A 141 -9.75 13.61 4.10
C VAL A 141 -10.39 14.59 3.13
N SER A 142 -9.73 14.91 2.00
CA SER A 142 -10.25 15.83 1.00
C SER A 142 -11.46 15.26 0.24
N TYR A 143 -11.38 13.98 -0.18
CA TYR A 143 -12.44 13.33 -0.94
C TYR A 143 -13.73 13.14 -0.13
N THR A 144 -13.62 12.68 1.12
CA THR A 144 -14.79 12.49 2.00
C THR A 144 -15.55 13.80 2.21
N ARG A 145 -14.83 14.91 2.37
CA ARG A 145 -15.44 16.24 2.45
C ARG A 145 -16.14 16.62 1.15
N ALA A 146 -15.43 16.57 0.01
CA ALA A 146 -16.01 16.95 -1.28
C ALA A 146 -17.23 16.10 -1.64
N ARG A 147 -17.20 14.79 -1.33
CA ARG A 147 -18.33 13.89 -1.57
C ARG A 147 -19.51 14.17 -0.63
N ALA A 148 -19.25 14.46 0.64
CA ALA A 148 -20.30 14.84 1.60
C ALA A 148 -20.96 16.16 1.19
N GLU A 149 -20.17 17.20 0.87
CA GLU A 149 -20.68 18.49 0.40
C GLU A 149 -21.47 18.33 -0.91
N GLY A 150 -21.04 17.44 -1.82
CA GLY A 150 -21.79 17.09 -3.03
C GLY A 150 -23.12 16.35 -2.78
N LEU A 151 -23.32 15.80 -1.59
CA LEU A 151 -24.59 15.24 -1.11
C LEU A 151 -25.41 16.25 -0.30
N GLY A 152 -24.98 17.51 -0.23
CA GLY A 152 -25.64 18.56 0.56
C GLY A 152 -25.26 18.56 2.05
N ILE A 153 -24.33 17.71 2.47
CA ILE A 153 -23.94 17.57 3.88
C ILE A 153 -22.72 18.45 4.15
N GLU A 154 -22.87 19.44 5.02
CA GLU A 154 -21.73 20.25 5.45
C GLU A 154 -20.75 19.39 6.29
N CYS A 155 -19.56 19.16 5.74
CA CYS A 155 -18.50 18.44 6.41
C CYS A 155 -17.40 19.42 6.87
N LYS A 156 -17.67 20.16 7.95
CA LYS A 156 -16.74 21.13 8.54
C LYS A 156 -15.98 20.52 9.72
N GLY A 157 -14.65 20.61 9.71
CA GLY A 157 -13.80 20.20 10.84
C GLY A 157 -12.97 18.93 10.59
N GLY A 158 -12.39 18.41 11.68
CA GLY A 158 -11.42 17.30 11.65
C GLY A 158 -9.97 17.78 11.83
N LEU A 159 -9.14 16.91 12.41
CA LEU A 159 -7.70 17.14 12.63
C LEU A 159 -6.91 16.87 11.33
N MET A 160 -5.70 17.40 11.21
CA MET A 160 -4.84 17.25 10.03
C MET A 160 -5.48 17.78 8.74
N GLN A 161 -6.06 18.97 8.82
CA GLN A 161 -6.46 19.73 7.63
C GLN A 161 -5.23 20.18 6.84
N ARG A 162 -5.43 20.58 5.58
CA ARG A 162 -4.32 20.89 4.67
C ARG A 162 -3.25 21.84 5.26
N PRO A 163 -3.60 22.98 5.90
CA PRO A 163 -2.58 23.85 6.49
C PRO A 163 -1.76 23.17 7.59
N GLU A 164 -2.41 22.36 8.43
CA GLU A 164 -1.76 21.62 9.52
C GLU A 164 -0.79 20.58 8.96
N ARG A 165 -1.15 19.89 7.88
CA ARG A 165 -0.28 18.90 7.22
C ARG A 165 0.94 19.54 6.59
N VAL A 166 0.74 20.63 5.84
CA VAL A 166 1.82 21.36 5.16
C VAL A 166 2.82 21.88 6.19
N VAL A 167 2.35 22.51 7.27
CA VAL A 167 3.20 23.02 8.35
C VAL A 167 3.94 21.87 9.05
N LEU A 168 3.26 20.77 9.38
CA LEU A 168 3.88 19.64 10.05
C LEU A 168 5.02 19.02 9.20
N ILE A 169 4.76 18.77 7.92
CA ILE A 169 5.76 18.18 7.00
C ILE A 169 6.92 19.15 6.81
N ALA A 170 6.63 20.43 6.55
CA ALA A 170 7.66 21.43 6.28
C ALA A 170 8.57 21.65 7.50
N LEU A 171 8.00 21.89 8.68
CA LEU A 171 8.77 22.16 9.88
C LEU A 171 9.57 20.94 10.33
N SER A 172 9.01 19.73 10.22
CA SER A 172 9.74 18.51 10.55
C SER A 172 10.88 18.23 9.56
N ALA A 173 10.70 18.54 8.28
CA ALA A 173 11.76 18.44 7.28
C ALA A 173 12.89 19.45 7.52
N ILE A 174 12.55 20.73 7.78
CA ILE A 174 13.53 21.77 8.13
C ILE A 174 14.29 21.38 9.40
N ALA A 175 13.56 21.00 10.45
CA ALA A 175 14.16 20.56 11.71
C ALA A 175 15.10 19.36 11.52
N CYS A 176 14.73 18.42 10.64
CA CYS A 176 15.57 17.28 10.28
C CYS A 176 16.87 17.70 9.57
N GLY A 177 16.80 18.63 8.61
CA GLY A 177 17.99 19.16 7.94
C GLY A 177 18.91 19.94 8.89
N VAL A 178 18.33 20.79 9.75
CA VAL A 178 19.05 21.54 10.78
C VAL A 178 19.72 20.59 11.79
N ALA A 179 18.98 19.59 12.28
CA ALA A 179 19.54 18.58 13.16
C ALA A 179 20.66 17.79 12.46
N GLY A 180 20.48 17.42 11.18
CA GLY A 180 21.53 16.78 10.39
C GLY A 180 22.85 17.56 10.38
N HIS A 181 22.79 18.89 10.38
CA HIS A 181 23.97 19.75 10.47
C HIS A 181 24.61 19.78 11.87
N TYR A 182 23.81 19.85 12.94
CA TYR A 182 24.33 20.00 14.32
C TYR A 182 24.67 18.68 15.02
N ILE A 183 23.81 17.66 14.91
CA ILE A 183 23.98 16.35 15.56
C ILE A 183 24.56 15.29 14.62
N GLY A 184 24.66 15.59 13.32
CA GLY A 184 25.05 14.66 12.26
C GLY A 184 23.87 13.83 11.75
N GLY A 185 23.75 13.68 10.43
CA GLY A 185 22.61 12.95 9.85
C GLY A 185 22.65 11.42 10.06
N GLY A 186 23.80 10.88 10.46
CA GLY A 186 23.96 9.48 10.83
C GLY A 186 23.82 9.19 12.33
N TYR A 187 23.43 10.16 13.16
CA TYR A 187 23.29 9.95 14.60
C TYR A 187 22.20 8.92 14.90
N LYS A 188 22.52 7.98 15.79
CA LYS A 188 21.66 6.87 16.21
C LYS A 188 21.66 6.74 17.72
N LEU A 189 20.47 6.69 18.32
CA LEU A 189 20.30 6.40 19.74
C LEU A 189 19.94 4.93 19.95
N PHE A 190 20.74 4.27 20.81
CA PHE A 190 20.57 2.87 21.19
C PHE A 190 20.11 2.77 22.64
N ILE A 191 19.16 1.87 22.91
CA ILE A 191 18.89 1.41 24.27
C ILE A 191 19.42 -0.03 24.38
N PRO A 192 20.27 -0.33 25.38
CA PRO A 192 20.72 -1.69 25.63
C PRO A 192 19.53 -2.65 25.81
N GLY A 193 19.48 -3.72 25.01
CA GLY A 193 18.44 -4.75 25.09
C GLY A 193 17.36 -4.70 24.00
N LEU A 194 17.33 -3.68 23.13
CA LEU A 194 16.42 -3.63 21.97
C LEU A 194 17.18 -3.93 20.65
N PRO A 195 16.64 -4.76 19.75
CA PRO A 195 17.30 -5.12 18.50
C PRO A 195 17.19 -4.03 17.40
N PHE A 196 16.57 -2.89 17.69
CA PHE A 196 16.35 -1.80 16.73
C PHE A 196 16.77 -0.44 17.32
N HIS A 197 17.19 0.49 16.46
CA HIS A 197 17.47 1.88 16.85
C HIS A 197 16.16 2.60 17.18
N ILE A 198 16.12 3.31 18.30
CA ILE A 198 14.90 4.02 18.74
C ILE A 198 14.77 5.37 18.04
N PHE A 199 15.91 5.99 17.75
CA PHE A 199 15.96 7.29 17.12
C PHE A 199 17.15 7.35 16.16
N GLU A 200 16.88 7.77 14.93
CA GLU A 200 17.88 8.27 13.99
C GLU A 200 17.60 9.75 13.75
N THR A 201 18.55 10.56 13.28
CA THR A 201 18.27 11.98 12.95
C THR A 201 17.08 12.12 11.97
N MET A 202 16.96 11.18 11.04
CA MET A 202 15.83 11.09 10.10
C MET A 202 14.47 10.85 10.78
N SER A 203 14.44 10.37 12.03
CA SER A 203 13.23 10.22 12.85
C SER A 203 12.55 11.56 13.13
N ILE A 204 13.28 12.68 13.11
CA ILE A 204 12.72 14.03 13.27
C ILE A 204 11.73 14.35 12.15
N PHE A 205 11.97 13.83 10.93
CA PHE A 205 11.06 13.97 9.81
C PHE A 205 10.02 12.85 9.74
N THR A 206 10.45 11.61 9.97
CA THR A 206 9.59 10.44 9.73
C THR A 206 8.57 10.17 10.84
N ILE A 207 8.85 10.47 12.11
CA ILE A 207 7.87 10.32 13.20
C ILE A 207 6.64 11.23 12.98
N PRO A 208 6.80 12.55 12.70
CA PRO A 208 5.68 13.40 12.33
C PRO A 208 4.86 12.88 11.15
N ILE A 209 5.52 12.32 10.12
CA ILE A 209 4.81 11.69 8.99
C ILE A 209 4.02 10.46 9.43
N THR A 210 4.56 9.63 10.32
CA THR A 210 3.83 8.49 10.89
C THR A 210 2.61 8.95 11.69
N VAL A 211 2.74 10.00 12.51
CA VAL A 211 1.59 10.60 13.21
C VAL A 211 0.57 11.12 12.22
N LEU A 212 1.02 11.82 11.17
CA LEU A 212 0.17 12.31 10.09
C LEU A 212 -0.59 11.17 9.42
N ALA A 213 0.07 10.04 9.16
CA ALA A 213 -0.53 8.85 8.57
C ALA A 213 -1.72 8.34 9.38
N VAL A 214 -1.54 8.21 10.69
CA VAL A 214 -2.60 7.76 11.59
C VAL A 214 -3.73 8.79 11.66
N MET A 215 -3.39 10.05 11.89
CA MET A 215 -4.36 11.12 12.17
C MET A 215 -5.23 11.48 10.96
N THR A 216 -4.66 11.48 9.75
CA THR A 216 -5.42 11.74 8.51
C THR A 216 -6.42 10.62 8.22
N ASN A 217 -6.03 9.36 8.37
CA ASN A 217 -6.92 8.22 8.16
C ASN A 217 -8.04 8.16 9.21
N ILE A 218 -7.73 8.43 10.49
CA ILE A 218 -8.75 8.59 11.54
C ILE A 218 -9.72 9.72 11.17
N THR A 219 -9.21 10.86 10.70
CA THR A 219 -10.05 12.00 10.31
C THR A 219 -10.96 11.67 9.14
N ALA A 220 -10.47 10.98 8.12
CA ALA A 220 -11.31 10.55 6.99
C ALA A 220 -12.45 9.63 7.43
N VAL A 221 -12.17 8.67 8.33
CA VAL A 221 -13.20 7.77 8.89
C VAL A 221 -14.20 8.56 9.74
N ASN A 222 -13.73 9.51 10.55
CA ASN A 222 -14.61 10.34 11.37
C ASN A 222 -15.52 11.21 10.49
N ARG A 223 -15.00 11.84 9.44
CA ARG A 223 -15.82 12.59 8.46
C ARG A 223 -16.90 11.74 7.82
N LEU A 224 -16.56 10.50 7.45
CA LEU A 224 -17.54 9.55 6.90
C LEU A 224 -18.62 9.19 7.93
N ARG A 225 -18.24 8.94 9.19
CA ARG A 225 -19.19 8.64 10.28
C ARG A 225 -20.09 9.83 10.59
N ASP A 226 -19.55 11.04 10.58
CA ASP A 226 -20.31 12.26 10.83
C ASP A 226 -21.30 12.52 9.69
N ALA A 227 -20.89 12.34 8.43
CA ALA A 227 -21.79 12.41 7.29
C ALA A 227 -22.95 11.39 7.39
N LYS A 228 -22.66 10.16 7.81
CA LYS A 228 -23.68 9.13 8.07
C LYS A 228 -24.69 9.58 9.13
N LYS A 229 -24.22 10.10 10.27
CA LYS A 229 -25.09 10.59 11.35
C LYS A 229 -25.99 11.74 10.87
N THR A 230 -25.48 12.64 10.03
CA THR A 230 -26.28 13.74 9.48
C THR A 230 -27.39 13.21 8.56
N MET A 231 -27.07 12.27 7.66
CA MET A 231 -28.07 11.63 6.80
C MET A 231 -29.16 10.89 7.59
N GLU A 232 -28.78 10.18 8.65
CA GLU A 232 -29.74 9.48 9.51
C GLU A 232 -30.68 10.45 10.24
N LYS A 233 -30.19 11.64 10.64
CA LYS A 233 -31.02 12.70 11.24
C LYS A 233 -31.98 13.33 10.24
N GLU A 234 -31.52 13.58 9.01
CA GLU A 234 -32.36 14.13 7.93
C GLU A 234 -33.49 13.16 7.57
N GLN A 235 -33.22 11.85 7.56
CA GLN A 235 -34.24 10.81 7.32
C GLN A 235 -35.26 10.66 8.46
N GLN A 236 -34.91 11.06 9.68
CA GLN A 236 -35.81 10.98 10.86
C GLN A 236 -36.72 12.21 11.00
N THR A 237 -36.49 13.28 10.25
CA THR A 237 -37.34 14.49 10.28
C THR A 237 -38.45 14.33 9.24
N PRO A 238 -39.75 14.25 9.61
CA PRO A 238 -40.81 14.00 8.66
C PRO A 238 -41.08 15.25 7.82
N GLY A 239 -40.64 15.26 6.56
CA GLY A 239 -40.90 16.41 5.67
C GLY A 239 -40.28 16.41 4.27
N ALA A 240 -39.38 15.49 3.90
CA ALA A 240 -38.83 15.45 2.54
C ALA A 240 -39.02 14.07 1.89
N ALA A 241 -39.56 14.09 0.68
CA ALA A 241 -40.13 12.96 -0.03
C ALA A 241 -39.12 11.84 -0.39
N GLN A 242 -39.52 10.62 -0.04
CA GLN A 242 -39.33 9.32 -0.69
C GLN A 242 -38.17 9.12 -1.70
N SER A 243 -37.22 8.25 -1.32
CA SER A 243 -36.79 7.12 -2.16
C SER A 243 -36.50 5.90 -1.27
N LYS A 244 -37.10 4.75 -1.62
CA LYS A 244 -37.17 3.49 -0.84
C LYS A 244 -35.81 2.82 -0.57
N PRO A 245 -35.72 1.93 0.44
CA PRO A 245 -34.47 1.50 1.06
C PRO A 245 -33.88 0.26 0.37
N ALA A 246 -32.56 0.16 0.34
CA ALA A 246 -31.85 -1.07 0.00
C ALA A 246 -30.85 -1.43 1.10
N GLY A 247 -31.14 -2.54 1.78
CA GLY A 247 -30.13 -3.48 2.25
C GLY A 247 -29.31 -3.09 3.48
N LYS A 248 -29.77 -3.53 4.65
CA LYS A 248 -28.95 -3.77 5.84
C LYS A 248 -27.80 -4.73 5.49
N GLN A 249 -26.60 -4.25 5.15
CA GLN A 249 -25.33 -5.00 5.30
C GLN A 249 -24.14 -4.03 5.32
N LEU A 250 -23.80 -3.42 6.46
CA LEU A 250 -22.43 -2.93 6.67
C LEU A 250 -22.10 -2.60 8.14
N ILE A 251 -22.08 -3.62 9.00
CA ILE A 251 -21.38 -3.52 10.29
C ILE A 251 -20.65 -4.85 10.54
N ALA A 252 -19.56 -5.09 9.81
CA ALA A 252 -18.55 -6.09 10.15
C ALA A 252 -17.20 -5.87 9.42
N LEU A 253 -16.87 -4.62 9.02
CA LEU A 253 -15.62 -4.30 8.31
C LEU A 253 -14.79 -3.22 9.03
N VAL A 254 -14.91 -3.15 10.35
CA VAL A 254 -14.14 -2.21 11.21
C VAL A 254 -13.23 -2.98 12.19
N GLY A 255 -13.23 -4.32 12.17
CA GLY A 255 -12.48 -5.16 13.13
C GLY A 255 -11.20 -5.82 12.61
N LEU A 256 -10.71 -5.55 11.39
CA LEU A 256 -9.63 -6.36 10.79
C LEU A 256 -8.33 -5.59 10.47
N ILE A 257 -8.15 -4.37 10.97
CA ILE A 257 -6.91 -3.60 10.71
C ILE A 257 -6.12 -3.26 11.99
N VAL A 258 -6.64 -3.62 13.17
CA VAL A 258 -5.94 -3.38 14.46
C VAL A 258 -5.34 -4.65 15.08
N LEU A 259 -5.48 -5.83 14.45
CA LEU A 259 -4.91 -7.08 14.97
C LEU A 259 -3.72 -7.62 14.13
N LEU A 260 -2.89 -6.74 13.58
CA LEU A 260 -1.62 -7.11 12.92
C LEU A 260 -0.39 -6.39 13.50
N CYS A 261 -0.52 -5.75 14.66
CA CYS A 261 0.59 -5.02 15.30
C CYS A 261 0.85 -5.38 16.77
N THR A 262 0.27 -6.47 17.29
CA THR A 262 0.78 -7.08 18.52
C THR A 262 1.39 -8.43 18.16
N GLY A 263 2.73 -8.44 18.09
CA GLY A 263 3.49 -9.67 18.24
C GLY A 263 3.24 -10.23 19.64
N ALA A 264 2.16 -11.00 19.78
CA ALA A 264 2.10 -12.01 20.81
C ALA A 264 2.91 -13.19 20.31
N GLY A 265 4.16 -13.28 20.79
CA GLY A 265 4.98 -14.46 20.59
C GLY A 265 4.22 -15.67 21.11
N VAL A 266 3.76 -16.52 20.19
CA VAL A 266 3.40 -17.89 20.53
C VAL A 266 4.72 -18.61 20.74
N LYS A 267 5.06 -18.88 22.00
CA LYS A 267 6.10 -19.85 22.35
C LYS A 267 5.69 -21.20 21.75
N ALA A 268 6.31 -21.57 20.64
CA ALA A 268 6.36 -22.96 20.23
C ALA A 268 7.19 -23.70 21.28
N SER A 269 6.54 -24.62 21.99
CA SER A 269 7.16 -25.48 22.98
C SER A 269 8.30 -26.25 22.33
N GLN A 270 9.51 -26.11 22.88
CA GLN A 270 10.63 -26.97 22.53
C GLN A 270 10.30 -28.40 22.93
N ALA A 271 10.35 -29.30 21.95
CA ALA A 271 10.60 -30.72 22.15
C ALA A 271 11.67 -31.13 21.13
N ASN A 272 12.73 -31.74 21.67
CA ASN A 272 14.01 -32.12 21.06
C ASN A 272 14.00 -32.66 19.61
N GLY A 273 14.94 -32.17 18.78
CA GLY A 273 15.59 -32.91 17.67
C GLY A 273 15.62 -32.24 16.28
N GLY A 274 16.81 -31.87 15.76
CA GLY A 274 17.12 -31.66 14.32
C GLY A 274 16.55 -30.42 13.58
N PRO A 275 17.09 -30.04 12.39
CA PRO A 275 16.62 -28.88 11.60
C PRO A 275 15.34 -29.26 10.84
N ASP A 276 14.23 -29.43 11.56
CA ASP A 276 13.04 -30.09 11.02
C ASP A 276 12.00 -29.15 10.40
N ARG A 277 11.57 -29.53 9.19
CA ARG A 277 10.47 -28.95 8.41
C ARG A 277 9.18 -28.93 9.25
N PRO A 278 8.44 -27.81 9.31
CA PRO A 278 7.16 -27.81 9.99
C PRO A 278 6.19 -28.75 9.28
N VAL A 279 5.53 -29.62 10.06
CA VAL A 279 4.54 -30.58 9.54
C VAL A 279 3.26 -29.83 9.19
N PHE A 280 2.94 -29.75 7.91
CA PHE A 280 1.72 -29.11 7.41
C PHE A 280 0.67 -30.14 6.98
N PRO A 281 -0.62 -29.81 7.11
CA PRO A 281 -1.71 -30.68 6.67
C PRO A 281 -1.65 -30.95 5.16
N VAL A 282 -1.86 -32.22 4.78
CA VAL A 282 -1.84 -32.66 3.38
C VAL A 282 -3.27 -32.65 2.82
N PRO A 283 -3.52 -32.08 1.62
CA PRO A 283 -4.82 -32.16 0.97
C PRO A 283 -5.27 -33.61 0.74
N LYS A 284 -6.52 -33.92 1.11
CA LYS A 284 -7.16 -35.23 0.90
C LYS A 284 -8.52 -35.06 0.23
N GLY A 285 -9.00 -36.09 -0.47
CA GLY A 285 -10.36 -36.10 -1.06
C GLY A 285 -10.53 -35.27 -2.34
N ILE A 286 -9.45 -35.04 -3.09
CA ILE A 286 -9.47 -34.32 -4.38
C ILE A 286 -9.02 -35.30 -5.48
N PRO A 287 -9.94 -36.01 -6.17
CA PRO A 287 -9.61 -37.07 -7.13
C PRO A 287 -8.82 -36.60 -8.36
N THR A 288 -9.00 -35.33 -8.73
CA THR A 288 -8.40 -34.68 -9.90
C THR A 288 -7.15 -33.87 -9.58
N MET A 289 -6.66 -33.92 -8.33
CA MET A 289 -5.48 -33.18 -7.89
C MET A 289 -4.25 -33.65 -8.65
N LEU A 290 -3.55 -32.69 -9.26
CA LEU A 290 -2.31 -32.93 -9.97
C LEU A 290 -1.12 -32.90 -9.01
N PHE A 291 -0.99 -31.81 -8.25
CA PHE A 291 0.00 -31.66 -7.18
C PHE A 291 -0.41 -30.53 -6.24
N TYR A 292 0.33 -30.35 -5.15
CA TYR A 292 0.14 -29.20 -4.26
C TYR A 292 1.45 -28.54 -3.87
N LEU A 293 1.36 -27.27 -3.49
CA LEU A 293 2.49 -26.43 -3.09
C LEU A 293 2.28 -25.89 -1.68
N GLN A 294 3.32 -26.03 -0.86
CA GLN A 294 3.40 -25.51 0.51
C GLN A 294 4.67 -24.69 0.70
N ARG A 295 4.64 -23.74 1.64
CA ARG A 295 5.79 -22.88 1.91
C ARG A 295 5.83 -22.34 3.34
N THR A 296 6.99 -22.03 3.86
CA THR A 296 7.08 -21.27 5.12
C THR A 296 6.81 -19.78 4.89
N PRO A 297 6.28 -19.04 5.88
CA PRO A 297 5.68 -19.53 7.14
C PRO A 297 4.20 -19.92 7.01
N ASN A 298 3.63 -19.98 5.80
CA ASN A 298 2.19 -20.15 5.59
C ASN A 298 1.77 -21.62 5.51
N SER A 299 1.01 -22.10 6.49
CA SER A 299 0.49 -23.48 6.54
C SER A 299 -0.63 -23.79 5.54
N ASN A 300 -1.19 -22.77 4.86
CA ASN A 300 -2.18 -22.97 3.81
C ASN A 300 -1.54 -23.59 2.57
N THR A 301 -2.28 -24.44 1.88
CA THR A 301 -1.78 -25.18 0.72
C THR A 301 -2.38 -24.63 -0.56
N VAL A 302 -1.55 -24.44 -1.58
CA VAL A 302 -2.01 -24.14 -2.94
C VAL A 302 -2.18 -25.46 -3.67
N VAL A 303 -3.39 -25.74 -4.13
CA VAL A 303 -3.73 -26.97 -4.86
C VAL A 303 -3.78 -26.66 -6.34
N TYR A 304 -3.14 -27.52 -7.14
CA TYR A 304 -3.21 -27.52 -8.59
C TYR A 304 -4.05 -28.71 -9.00
N ASP A 305 -5.25 -28.41 -9.49
CA ASP A 305 -6.31 -29.37 -9.78
C ASP A 305 -6.60 -29.35 -11.28
N LEU A 306 -7.03 -30.48 -11.84
CA LEU A 306 -7.39 -30.53 -13.26
C LEU A 306 -8.65 -29.70 -13.51
N ASN A 307 -8.64 -28.83 -14.52
CA ASN A 307 -9.81 -28.02 -14.86
C ASN A 307 -10.65 -28.71 -15.95
N MET A 308 -11.72 -29.37 -15.53
CA MET A 308 -12.66 -30.03 -16.43
C MET A 308 -14.00 -29.30 -16.42
N ASP A 309 -14.65 -29.23 -17.58
CA ASP A 309 -16.02 -28.76 -17.69
C ASP A 309 -17.03 -29.78 -17.13
N ALA A 310 -18.31 -29.40 -17.08
CA ALA A 310 -19.38 -30.27 -16.58
C ALA A 310 -19.57 -31.57 -17.38
N SER A 311 -19.00 -31.67 -18.58
CA SER A 311 -19.01 -32.86 -19.43
C SER A 311 -17.78 -33.75 -19.25
N GLY A 312 -16.84 -33.36 -18.39
CA GLY A 312 -15.57 -34.07 -18.14
C GLY A 312 -14.50 -33.80 -19.20
N LYS A 313 -14.69 -32.80 -20.07
CA LYS A 313 -13.70 -32.37 -21.05
C LYS A 313 -12.76 -31.35 -20.42
N LEU A 314 -11.47 -31.48 -20.69
CA LEU A 314 -10.44 -30.57 -20.21
C LEU A 314 -10.61 -29.18 -20.84
N ASP A 315 -10.53 -28.13 -20.02
CA ASP A 315 -10.42 -26.76 -20.50
C ASP A 315 -9.08 -26.57 -21.23
N GLU A 316 -9.13 -26.25 -22.53
CA GLU A 316 -7.91 -26.15 -23.35
C GLU A 316 -7.14 -24.84 -23.12
N GLU A 317 -7.79 -23.81 -22.59
CA GLU A 317 -7.17 -22.50 -22.32
C GLU A 317 -6.58 -22.44 -20.91
N GLU A 318 -7.32 -22.92 -19.90
CA GLU A 318 -6.86 -23.04 -18.51
C GLU A 318 -6.99 -24.50 -18.01
N PRO A 319 -6.15 -25.44 -18.47
CA PRO A 319 -6.27 -26.88 -18.12
C PRO A 319 -6.01 -27.21 -16.64
N VAL A 320 -5.54 -26.23 -15.85
CA VAL A 320 -5.23 -26.40 -14.42
C VAL A 320 -5.92 -25.29 -13.63
N ASN A 321 -6.83 -25.69 -12.74
CA ASN A 321 -7.47 -24.80 -11.79
C ASN A 321 -6.62 -24.71 -10.51
N ILE A 322 -6.33 -23.49 -10.07
CA ILE A 322 -5.41 -23.22 -8.96
C ILE A 322 -6.16 -22.49 -7.85
N TYR A 323 -6.15 -23.04 -6.65
CA TYR A 323 -6.85 -22.49 -5.50
C TYR A 323 -6.14 -22.74 -4.19
N TRP A 324 -6.46 -21.93 -3.19
CA TRP A 324 -6.08 -22.13 -1.81
C TRP A 324 -6.98 -23.15 -1.13
N LEU A 325 -6.37 -24.05 -0.38
CA LEU A 325 -7.04 -24.85 0.63
C LEU A 325 -6.62 -24.32 2.02
N ARG A 326 -7.58 -23.71 2.72
CA ARG A 326 -7.32 -23.02 4.00
C ARG A 326 -7.65 -23.92 5.19
N PHE A 327 -6.64 -24.60 5.72
CA PHE A 327 -6.85 -25.50 6.86
C PHE A 327 -7.17 -24.77 8.17
N THR A 328 -6.84 -23.48 8.28
CA THR A 328 -7.17 -22.63 9.44
C THR A 328 -8.60 -22.10 9.41
N GLU A 329 -9.32 -22.27 8.30
CA GLU A 329 -10.69 -21.79 8.06
C GLU A 329 -11.53 -22.96 7.51
N ASN A 330 -11.71 -24.03 8.32
CA ASN A 330 -12.53 -25.21 8.01
C ASN A 330 -12.24 -25.98 6.70
N GLY A 331 -11.11 -25.72 6.03
CA GLY A 331 -10.77 -26.37 4.76
C GLY A 331 -11.39 -25.71 3.53
N ASP A 332 -11.82 -24.45 3.63
CA ASP A 332 -12.46 -23.74 2.53
C ASP A 332 -11.55 -23.63 1.29
N LYS A 333 -12.14 -23.94 0.12
CA LYS A 333 -11.52 -23.72 -1.18
C LYS A 333 -11.71 -22.26 -1.59
N LYS A 334 -10.61 -21.54 -1.83
CA LYS A 334 -10.65 -20.15 -2.26
C LYS A 334 -9.78 -19.92 -3.49
N GLY A 335 -10.37 -19.40 -4.57
CA GLY A 335 -9.64 -19.07 -5.78
C GLY A 335 -8.50 -18.07 -5.53
N LEU A 336 -7.48 -18.11 -6.40
CA LEU A 336 -6.43 -17.09 -6.40
C LEU A 336 -7.00 -15.74 -6.83
N ASN A 337 -6.57 -14.66 -6.16
CA ASN A 337 -6.84 -13.32 -6.67
C ASN A 337 -5.96 -13.01 -7.91
N TRP A 338 -6.30 -11.95 -8.63
CA TRP A 338 -5.62 -11.57 -9.87
C TRP A 338 -4.09 -11.42 -9.69
N ILE A 339 -3.65 -10.80 -8.59
CA ILE A 339 -2.23 -10.57 -8.31
C ILE A 339 -1.50 -11.91 -8.07
N GLN A 340 -2.05 -12.78 -7.23
CA GLN A 340 -1.48 -14.09 -6.93
C GLN A 340 -1.38 -14.97 -8.17
N ARG A 341 -2.39 -14.91 -9.04
CA ARG A 341 -2.41 -15.62 -10.32
C ARG A 341 -1.36 -15.06 -11.27
N LYS A 342 -1.23 -13.73 -11.39
CA LYS A 342 -0.33 -13.12 -12.37
C LYS A 342 1.16 -13.19 -11.98
N PHE A 343 1.48 -13.14 -10.69
CA PHE A 343 2.85 -12.93 -10.23
C PHE A 343 3.42 -14.01 -9.30
N ALA A 344 2.60 -14.92 -8.74
CA ALA A 344 3.06 -15.91 -7.77
C ALA A 344 2.76 -17.36 -8.16
N TYR A 345 1.51 -17.81 -8.01
CA TYR A 345 1.14 -19.23 -8.10
C TYR A 345 0.55 -19.63 -9.45
N GLY A 346 0.31 -18.68 -10.36
CA GLY A 346 -0.24 -19.00 -11.67
C GLY A 346 0.73 -19.76 -12.57
N LEU A 347 0.18 -20.24 -13.68
CA LEU A 347 0.93 -20.98 -14.70
C LEU A 347 0.81 -20.26 -16.05
N LYS A 348 1.92 -20.18 -16.79
CA LYS A 348 1.93 -19.91 -18.22
C LYS A 348 1.68 -21.24 -18.93
N VAL A 349 0.61 -21.32 -19.71
CA VAL A 349 0.20 -22.53 -20.43
C VAL A 349 0.57 -22.40 -21.90
N LYS A 350 1.21 -23.43 -22.46
CA LYS A 350 1.47 -23.55 -23.89
C LYS A 350 1.06 -24.95 -24.35
N ARG A 351 0.07 -25.02 -25.23
CA ARG A 351 -0.34 -26.29 -25.85
C ARG A 351 0.79 -26.80 -26.77
N LEU A 352 1.18 -28.06 -26.63
CA LEU A 352 2.20 -28.69 -27.47
C LEU A 352 1.57 -29.62 -28.51
N SER A 353 0.58 -30.44 -28.10
CA SER A 353 -0.18 -31.33 -28.97
C SER A 353 -1.55 -31.60 -28.34
N PRO A 354 -2.47 -32.36 -28.98
CA PRO A 354 -3.68 -32.83 -28.31
C PRO A 354 -3.32 -33.53 -26.99
N GLU A 355 -4.03 -33.18 -25.91
CA GLU A 355 -3.84 -33.74 -24.56
C GLU A 355 -2.43 -33.52 -23.93
N LYS A 356 -1.57 -32.67 -24.50
CA LYS A 356 -0.23 -32.35 -23.97
C LYS A 356 0.03 -30.85 -23.89
N TYR A 357 0.34 -30.37 -22.69
CA TYR A 357 0.58 -28.96 -22.41
C TYR A 357 1.91 -28.76 -21.67
N GLU A 358 2.67 -27.75 -22.06
CA GLU A 358 3.79 -27.21 -21.29
C GLU A 358 3.25 -26.15 -20.31
N LEU A 359 3.60 -26.30 -19.04
CA LEU A 359 3.22 -25.41 -17.95
C LEU A 359 4.48 -24.84 -17.31
N LYS A 360 4.57 -23.52 -17.21
CA LYS A 360 5.67 -22.83 -16.51
C LYS A 360 5.12 -22.01 -15.36
N SER A 361 5.73 -22.09 -14.19
CA SER A 361 5.36 -21.20 -13.08
C SER A 361 5.61 -19.74 -13.47
N VAL A 362 4.66 -18.85 -13.17
CA VAL A 362 4.84 -17.40 -13.43
C VAL A 362 5.99 -16.80 -12.61
N ALA A 363 6.29 -17.38 -11.45
CA ALA A 363 7.35 -16.95 -10.56
C ALA A 363 8.70 -17.61 -10.84
N TYR A 364 8.72 -18.76 -11.54
CA TYR A 364 9.95 -19.50 -11.85
C TYR A 364 9.79 -20.37 -13.10
N ASP A 365 10.26 -19.87 -14.24
CA ASP A 365 10.02 -20.50 -15.56
C ASP A 365 11.14 -21.43 -16.04
N LYS A 366 12.25 -21.52 -15.31
CA LYS A 366 13.41 -22.37 -15.62
C LYS A 366 13.15 -23.87 -15.48
N ARG A 367 12.07 -24.27 -14.79
CA ARG A 367 11.66 -25.67 -14.60
C ARG A 367 10.27 -25.88 -15.23
N PRO A 368 10.20 -26.23 -16.53
CA PRO A 368 8.93 -26.52 -17.17
C PRO A 368 8.34 -27.82 -16.61
N MET A 369 7.01 -27.83 -16.52
CA MET A 369 6.20 -28.99 -16.18
C MET A 369 5.36 -29.37 -17.40
N TYR A 370 4.99 -30.64 -17.52
CA TYR A 370 4.23 -31.15 -18.66
C TYR A 370 2.97 -31.85 -18.19
N LEU A 371 1.80 -31.33 -18.55
CA LEU A 371 0.53 -32.01 -18.37
C LEU A 371 0.33 -33.00 -19.51
N MET A 372 0.24 -34.29 -19.18
CA MET A 372 0.07 -35.38 -20.14
C MET A 372 -0.85 -36.45 -19.59
N LYS A 373 -1.56 -37.14 -20.49
CA LYS A 373 -2.35 -38.31 -20.16
C LYS A 373 -1.44 -39.54 -20.09
N THR A 374 -1.58 -40.30 -19.02
CA THR A 374 -0.91 -41.60 -18.83
C THR A 374 -1.58 -42.68 -19.67
N ASP A 375 -0.91 -43.83 -19.86
CA ASP A 375 -1.47 -45.02 -20.52
C ASP A 375 -2.77 -45.52 -19.85
N LYS A 376 -2.98 -45.17 -18.57
CA LYS A 376 -4.18 -45.46 -17.79
C LYS A 376 -5.30 -44.41 -17.99
N GLY A 377 -5.15 -43.50 -18.94
CA GLY A 377 -6.13 -42.46 -19.28
C GLY A 377 -6.22 -41.30 -18.29
N LYS A 378 -5.37 -41.23 -17.26
CA LYS A 378 -5.37 -40.16 -16.26
C LYS A 378 -4.36 -39.06 -16.60
N TYR A 379 -4.77 -37.80 -16.47
CA TYR A 379 -3.89 -36.65 -16.59
C TYR A 379 -2.99 -36.51 -15.36
N GLN A 380 -1.69 -36.31 -15.61
CA GLN A 380 -0.68 -36.09 -14.57
C GLN A 380 0.33 -35.03 -15.01
N ILE A 381 1.01 -34.42 -14.04
CA ILE A 381 2.09 -33.46 -14.27
C ILE A 381 3.42 -34.19 -14.21
N PHE A 382 4.22 -34.06 -15.26
CA PHE A 382 5.57 -34.57 -15.33
C PHE A 382 6.58 -33.44 -15.27
N THR A 383 7.68 -33.65 -14.55
CA THR A 383 8.80 -32.72 -14.51
C THR A 383 10.11 -33.48 -14.33
N ASN A 384 11.23 -32.84 -14.62
CA ASN A 384 12.53 -33.41 -14.32
C ASN A 384 12.82 -33.28 -12.83
N ILE A 385 12.97 -34.42 -12.15
CA ILE A 385 13.40 -34.53 -10.75
C ILE A 385 14.67 -35.38 -10.74
N ASN A 386 15.78 -34.76 -10.32
CA ASN A 386 17.10 -35.38 -10.23
C ASN A 386 17.58 -36.04 -11.53
N GLY A 387 17.44 -35.33 -12.65
CA GLY A 387 17.91 -35.77 -13.98
C GLY A 387 16.97 -36.70 -14.74
N SER A 388 15.83 -37.06 -14.16
CA SER A 388 14.88 -38.02 -14.75
C SER A 388 13.44 -37.51 -14.73
N LEU A 389 12.62 -37.94 -15.69
CA LEU A 389 11.21 -37.54 -15.76
C LEU A 389 10.41 -38.27 -14.68
N ALA A 390 9.71 -37.53 -13.83
CA ALA A 390 8.89 -38.06 -12.74
C ALA A 390 7.51 -37.38 -12.73
N ILE A 391 6.50 -38.11 -12.22
CA ILE A 391 5.18 -37.55 -11.92
C ILE A 391 5.34 -36.66 -10.69
N LEU A 392 4.98 -35.39 -10.78
CA LEU A 392 5.09 -34.44 -9.69
C LEU A 392 3.95 -34.63 -8.69
N ASN A 393 4.28 -34.77 -7.40
CA ASN A 393 3.28 -34.90 -6.33
C ASN A 393 3.22 -33.65 -5.45
N THR A 394 4.39 -33.08 -5.09
CA THR A 394 4.46 -31.95 -4.16
C THR A 394 5.60 -31.00 -4.47
N ILE A 395 5.39 -29.71 -4.21
CA ILE A 395 6.43 -28.69 -4.17
C ILE A 395 6.46 -28.08 -2.76
N TRP A 396 7.64 -28.03 -2.17
CA TRP A 396 7.91 -27.32 -0.92
C TRP A 396 8.86 -26.16 -1.15
N ILE A 397 8.54 -24.99 -0.58
CA ILE A 397 9.40 -23.81 -0.65
C ILE A 397 9.77 -23.38 0.77
N GLN A 398 11.07 -23.45 1.08
CA GLN A 398 11.60 -22.90 2.32
C GLN A 398 11.95 -21.43 2.11
N ILE A 399 11.24 -20.55 2.79
CA ILE A 399 11.45 -19.10 2.78
C ILE A 399 11.91 -18.67 4.17
N GLU A 400 12.96 -17.86 4.23
CA GLU A 400 13.47 -17.27 5.46
C GLU A 400 13.78 -15.79 5.23
N GLY A 401 12.89 -14.93 5.71
CA GLY A 401 12.97 -13.48 5.47
C GLY A 401 12.63 -13.07 4.03
N GLY A 402 13.10 -11.89 3.63
CA GLY A 402 12.73 -11.24 2.37
C GLY A 402 11.43 -10.44 2.46
N THR A 403 11.00 -9.88 1.32
CA THR A 403 9.76 -9.11 1.21
C THR A 403 8.64 -9.93 0.58
N PHE A 404 7.41 -9.46 0.66
CA PHE A 404 6.27 -10.12 0.00
C PHE A 404 6.48 -10.32 -1.51
N TRP A 405 7.16 -9.38 -2.17
CA TRP A 405 7.44 -9.43 -3.62
C TRP A 405 8.74 -10.15 -3.96
N VAL A 406 9.70 -10.15 -3.04
CA VAL A 406 11.01 -10.78 -3.22
C VAL A 406 11.33 -11.60 -1.96
N PRO A 407 10.70 -12.77 -1.81
CA PRO A 407 10.98 -13.65 -0.67
C PRO A 407 12.39 -14.22 -0.80
N ASN A 408 13.09 -14.33 0.31
CA ASN A 408 14.38 -15.00 0.33
C ASN A 408 14.15 -16.52 0.40
N VAL A 409 14.14 -17.16 -0.77
CA VAL A 409 13.94 -18.61 -0.89
C VAL A 409 15.26 -19.32 -0.62
N ILE A 410 15.31 -20.07 0.47
CA ILE A 410 16.49 -20.86 0.86
C ILE A 410 16.64 -22.06 -0.06
N TYR A 411 15.55 -22.81 -0.29
CA TYR A 411 15.48 -23.88 -1.27
C TYR A 411 14.05 -24.18 -1.71
N VAL A 412 13.92 -24.81 -2.86
CA VAL A 412 12.72 -25.49 -3.36
C VAL A 412 12.99 -26.99 -3.36
N GLU A 413 12.07 -27.77 -2.82
CA GLU A 413 12.07 -29.22 -2.88
C GLU A 413 10.89 -29.69 -3.76
N MET A 414 11.18 -30.51 -4.75
CA MET A 414 10.16 -31.19 -5.56
C MET A 414 10.19 -32.67 -5.19
N LYS A 415 9.01 -33.24 -4.92
CA LYS A 415 8.83 -34.68 -4.74
C LYS A 415 7.88 -35.23 -5.78
N GLY A 416 8.23 -36.39 -6.31
CA GLY A 416 7.48 -37.07 -7.34
C GLY A 416 7.58 -38.58 -7.25
N THR A 417 6.93 -39.25 -8.19
CA THR A 417 6.98 -40.70 -8.36
C THR A 417 7.50 -41.05 -9.74
N ASP A 418 8.42 -42.00 -9.81
CA ASP A 418 8.88 -42.54 -11.07
C ASP A 418 7.75 -43.31 -11.78
N PRO A 419 7.42 -42.99 -13.04
CA PRO A 419 6.26 -43.59 -13.72
C PRO A 419 6.42 -45.08 -14.04
N ALA A 420 7.66 -45.59 -14.16
CA ALA A 420 7.93 -46.98 -14.50
C ALA A 420 8.04 -47.88 -13.26
N THR A 421 8.72 -47.39 -12.21
CA THR A 421 9.05 -48.17 -11.01
C THR A 421 8.15 -47.88 -9.81
N GLY A 422 7.44 -46.75 -9.81
CA GLY A 422 6.65 -46.29 -8.66
C GLY A 422 7.51 -45.78 -7.49
N ALA A 423 8.83 -45.69 -7.64
CA ALA A 423 9.73 -45.22 -6.59
C ALA A 423 9.57 -43.71 -6.34
N GLU A 424 9.66 -43.27 -5.09
CA GLU A 424 9.68 -41.84 -4.73
C GLU A 424 10.98 -41.19 -5.23
N LYS A 425 10.85 -40.03 -5.85
CA LYS A 425 11.97 -39.18 -6.28
C LYS A 425 11.87 -37.83 -5.61
N MET A 426 13.01 -37.29 -5.21
CA MET A 426 13.11 -35.99 -4.56
C MET A 426 14.32 -35.22 -5.08
N GLU A 427 14.15 -33.93 -5.31
CA GLU A 427 15.22 -33.00 -5.67
C GLU A 427 15.07 -31.71 -4.86
N ARG A 428 16.18 -31.22 -4.31
CA ARG A 428 16.27 -29.88 -3.70
C ARG A 428 17.19 -29.01 -4.53
N PHE A 429 16.77 -27.78 -4.81
CA PHE A 429 17.60 -26.79 -5.50
C PHE A 429 17.32 -25.39 -4.96
N LYS A 430 18.29 -24.48 -5.14
CA LYS A 430 18.11 -23.06 -4.87
C LYS A 430 17.65 -22.36 -6.16
N PRO A 431 16.48 -21.69 -6.17
CA PRO A 431 15.93 -21.06 -7.37
C PRO A 431 16.69 -19.79 -7.79
#